data_AF-A0A5P6P8D7-F1
#
_entry.id   AF-A0A5P6P8D7-F1
#
_cell.length_a   1.000
_cell.length_b   1.000
_cell.length_c   1.000
_cell.angle_alpha   90.00
_cell.angle_beta   90.00
_cell.angle_gamma   90.00
#
_symmetry.space_group_name_H-M   'P 1'
#
loop_
_entity.id
_entity.type
_entity.pdbx_description
1 polymer ?
#
loop_
_entity_poly.entity_id
_entity_poly.type
_entity_poly.pdbx_seq_one_letter_code
_entity_poly.pdbx_strand_id
1 'polypeptide(L)'
;MRLPVFGRSSGWAAWAPDERTTVNDYDALRDYLMRHKQAEFVLSFEQIEEIIGAALPRAANRASWWDTSRSPDIQMPQREACLAAGFKAMRMPDGQTVRFTKLKNDRRR
;
A
#
# COMPACT_ATOMS: atom_id res chain seq x y z
N MET A 1 -30.49 22.61 50.83
CA MET A 1 -30.18 23.93 50.22
C MET A 1 -28.72 23.85 49.78
N ARG A 2 -28.26 24.12 48.56
CA ARG A 2 -28.81 24.83 47.39
C ARG A 2 -27.82 24.59 46.23
N LEU A 3 -28.27 23.94 45.15
CA LEU A 3 -27.74 24.19 43.78
C LEU A 3 -28.38 25.51 43.27
N PRO A 4 -28.02 26.16 42.12
CA PRO A 4 -27.19 25.73 40.97
C PRO A 4 -26.36 26.88 40.30
N VAL A 5 -25.98 26.66 39.03
CA VAL A 5 -25.66 27.64 37.93
C VAL A 5 -24.17 27.99 37.72
N PHE A 6 -23.49 27.36 36.76
CA PHE A 6 -23.45 27.55 35.28
C PHE A 6 -22.35 28.55 34.84
N GLY A 7 -21.29 28.02 34.25
CA GLY A 7 -20.32 28.74 33.41
C GLY A 7 -20.12 27.95 32.12
N ARG A 8 -20.76 28.44 31.06
CA ARG A 8 -20.72 27.93 29.67
C ARG A 8 -19.43 28.43 28.98
N SER A 9 -19.09 27.80 27.84
CA SER A 9 -18.01 28.11 26.87
C SER A 9 -16.83 27.14 27.03
N SER A 10 -16.38 26.37 26.04
CA SER A 10 -16.37 26.53 24.58
C SER A 10 -16.43 25.12 23.95
N GLY A 11 -17.18 24.84 22.90
CA GLY A 11 -16.97 25.44 21.58
C GLY A 11 -16.02 24.58 20.75
N TRP A 12 -16.53 23.47 20.20
CA TRP A 12 -16.14 22.85 18.92
C TRP A 12 -14.75 22.16 18.94
N ALA A 13 -14.53 20.95 18.44
CA ALA A 13 -15.11 20.26 17.31
C ALA A 13 -15.18 18.75 17.58
N ALA A 14 -16.03 18.08 16.80
CA ALA A 14 -15.88 16.68 16.46
C ALA A 14 -14.40 16.31 16.38
N TRP A 15 -14.03 15.16 16.94
CA TRP A 15 -12.86 14.45 16.46
C TRP A 15 -13.17 14.03 15.01
N ALA A 16 -13.04 14.98 14.08
CA ALA A 16 -12.86 14.64 12.68
C ALA A 16 -11.49 13.95 12.64
N PRO A 17 -11.38 12.68 12.20
CA PRO A 17 -10.08 12.17 11.83
C PRO A 17 -9.51 13.17 10.83
N ASP A 18 -8.32 13.69 11.11
CA ASP A 18 -7.61 14.58 10.21
C ASP A 18 -7.42 13.83 8.88
N GLU A 19 -8.22 14.21 7.88
CA GLU A 19 -8.26 13.66 6.51
C GLU A 19 -7.01 14.08 5.71
N ARG A 20 -5.84 14.11 6.36
CA ARG A 20 -4.53 14.22 5.70
C ARG A 20 -4.14 12.84 5.18
N THR A 21 -4.83 12.46 4.12
CA THR A 21 -4.33 11.70 2.95
C THR A 21 -2.81 11.46 2.86
N THR A 22 -2.20 10.64 3.72
CA THR A 22 -0.81 10.14 3.50
C THR A 22 -0.48 8.84 4.24
N VAL A 23 -1.36 7.85 4.29
CA VAL A 23 -0.89 6.49 4.63
C VAL A 23 -1.16 5.58 3.46
N ASN A 24 -0.23 5.62 2.50
CA ASN A 24 -0.07 4.57 1.50
C ASN A 24 0.37 3.29 2.23
N ASP A 25 -0.53 2.71 3.00
CA ASP A 25 -0.28 1.44 3.67
C ASP A 25 -0.45 0.34 2.63
N TYR A 26 0.69 -0.06 2.09
CA TYR A 26 0.78 -1.25 1.25
C TYR A 26 0.56 -2.54 2.05
N ASP A 27 0.24 -2.47 3.34
CA ASP A 27 -0.22 -3.59 4.16
C ASP A 27 -1.45 -4.27 3.56
N ALA A 28 -2.43 -3.50 3.03
CA ALA A 28 -3.59 -4.08 2.35
C ALA A 28 -3.19 -4.85 1.07
N LEU A 29 -2.22 -4.31 0.32
CA LEU A 29 -1.64 -5.01 -0.82
C LEU A 29 -0.92 -6.29 -0.36
N ARG A 30 -0.09 -6.22 0.69
CA ARG A 30 0.58 -7.40 1.25
C ARG A 30 -0.42 -8.49 1.60
N ASP A 31 -1.45 -8.15 2.38
CA ASP A 31 -2.49 -9.08 2.80
C ASP A 31 -3.24 -9.70 1.61
N TYR A 32 -3.54 -8.89 0.59
CA TYR A 32 -4.13 -9.37 -0.66
C TYR A 32 -3.23 -10.40 -1.36
N LEU A 33 -1.94 -10.06 -1.53
CA LEU A 33 -0.96 -10.94 -2.16
C LEU A 33 -0.79 -12.26 -1.37
N MET A 34 -0.75 -12.19 -0.03
CA MET A 34 -0.62 -13.37 0.83
C MET A 34 -1.79 -14.36 0.71
N ARG A 35 -3.01 -13.85 0.49
CA ARG A 35 -4.20 -14.70 0.26
C ARG A 35 -4.16 -15.37 -1.11
N HIS A 36 -3.38 -14.85 -2.04
CA HIS A 36 -3.33 -15.32 -3.40
C HIS A 36 -2.49 -16.60 -3.53
N LYS A 37 -3.10 -17.66 -4.08
CA LYS A 37 -2.46 -18.98 -4.20
C LYS A 37 -1.66 -19.15 -5.48
N GLN A 38 -1.91 -18.33 -6.50
CA GLN A 38 -1.22 -18.44 -7.79
C GLN A 38 0.26 -18.09 -7.63
N ALA A 39 1.11 -18.84 -8.34
CA ALA A 39 2.54 -18.54 -8.38
C ALA A 39 2.82 -17.21 -9.10
N GLU A 40 1.88 -16.75 -9.92
CA GLU A 40 2.02 -15.53 -10.68
C GLU A 40 0.67 -15.01 -11.15
N PHE A 41 0.52 -13.69 -11.14
CA PHE A 41 -0.66 -12.99 -11.65
C PHE A 41 -0.31 -11.54 -11.96
N VAL A 42 -1.23 -10.84 -12.61
CA VAL A 42 -1.07 -9.44 -13.03
C VAL A 42 -2.24 -8.64 -12.46
N LEU A 43 -1.94 -7.46 -11.89
CA LEU A 43 -2.95 -6.48 -11.48
C LEU A 43 -2.72 -5.17 -12.25
N SER A 44 -3.81 -4.48 -12.59
CA SER A 44 -3.73 -3.11 -13.09
C SER A 44 -3.46 -2.12 -11.95
N PHE A 45 -3.02 -0.91 -12.29
CA PHE A 45 -2.88 0.17 -11.31
C PHE A 45 -4.21 0.46 -10.60
N GLU A 46 -5.32 0.51 -11.34
CA GLU A 46 -6.66 0.70 -10.78
C GLU A 46 -7.00 -0.37 -9.73
N GLN A 47 -6.76 -1.65 -10.05
CA GLN A 47 -7.00 -2.75 -9.09
C GLN A 47 -6.12 -2.63 -7.84
N ILE A 48 -4.86 -2.20 -8.00
CA ILE A 48 -3.96 -1.98 -6.87
C ILE A 48 -4.47 -0.82 -6.01
N GLU A 49 -4.93 0.27 -6.63
CA GLU A 49 -5.52 1.44 -5.96
C GLU A 49 -6.78 1.06 -5.18
N GLU A 50 -7.65 0.21 -5.76
CA GLU A 50 -8.82 -0.34 -5.09
C GLU A 50 -8.43 -1.21 -3.88
N ILE A 51 -7.38 -2.03 -3.99
CA ILE A 51 -6.89 -2.89 -2.89
C ILE A 51 -6.33 -2.07 -1.74
N ILE A 52 -5.54 -1.03 -2.04
CA ILE A 52 -4.95 -0.16 -1.00
C ILE A 52 -5.90 0.95 -0.54
N GLY A 53 -7.03 1.13 -1.21
CA GLY A 53 -8.00 2.20 -0.93
C GLY A 53 -7.45 3.61 -1.17
N ALA A 54 -6.41 3.75 -1.99
CA ALA A 54 -5.71 5.00 -2.21
C ALA A 54 -5.14 5.08 -3.64
N ALA A 55 -5.04 6.30 -4.18
CA ALA A 55 -4.44 6.53 -5.48
C ALA A 55 -2.91 6.30 -5.42
N LEU A 56 -2.38 5.59 -6.42
CA LEU A 56 -0.96 5.34 -6.52
C LEU A 56 -0.23 6.66 -6.83
N PRO A 57 0.95 6.89 -6.23
CA PRO A 57 1.72 8.08 -6.53
C PRO A 57 2.14 8.08 -8.01
N ARG A 58 2.37 9.26 -8.58
CA ARG A 58 2.86 9.40 -9.97
C ARG A 58 4.10 8.55 -10.25
N ALA A 59 4.93 8.33 -9.22
CA ALA A 59 6.11 7.48 -9.27
C ALA A 59 5.82 6.02 -9.64
N ALA A 60 4.62 5.49 -9.35
CA ALA A 60 4.20 4.13 -9.73
C ALA A 60 4.18 3.87 -11.24
N ASN A 61 4.15 4.93 -12.06
CA ASN A 61 4.30 4.79 -13.51
C ASN A 61 5.72 4.38 -13.93
N ARG A 62 6.72 4.52 -13.05
CA ARG A 62 8.11 4.18 -13.37
C ARG A 62 8.33 2.69 -13.13
N ALA A 63 8.94 1.98 -14.10
CA ALA A 63 9.30 0.57 -13.90
C ALA A 63 10.21 0.37 -12.69
N SER A 64 11.15 1.30 -12.49
CA SER A 64 12.05 1.33 -11.32
C SER A 64 11.31 1.56 -10.00
N TRP A 65 10.02 1.90 -9.97
CA TRP A 65 9.26 1.94 -8.72
C TRP A 65 8.91 0.53 -8.23
N TRP A 66 8.62 -0.38 -9.16
CA TRP A 66 8.23 -1.76 -8.88
C TRP A 66 9.41 -2.73 -8.86
N ASP A 67 10.36 -2.56 -9.79
CA ASP A 67 11.43 -3.53 -10.04
C ASP A 67 12.52 -3.51 -8.94
N THR A 68 12.52 -4.55 -8.10
CA THR A 68 13.51 -4.73 -7.01
C THR A 68 14.93 -4.97 -7.53
N SER A 69 15.10 -5.51 -8.74
CA SER A 69 16.42 -5.83 -9.31
C SER A 69 17.12 -4.60 -9.86
N ARG A 70 16.36 -3.59 -10.32
CA ARG A 70 16.89 -2.38 -10.96
C ARG A 70 17.37 -1.31 -9.97
N SER A 71 16.95 -1.35 -8.71
CA SER A 71 17.31 -0.34 -7.71
C SER A 71 17.30 -0.94 -6.31
N PRO A 72 18.33 -1.72 -5.93
CA PRO A 72 18.43 -2.33 -4.61
C PRO A 72 18.65 -1.30 -3.49
N ASP A 73 19.27 -0.14 -3.78
CA ASP A 73 19.57 0.90 -2.80
C ASP A 73 18.36 1.70 -2.33
N ILE A 74 17.22 1.61 -3.03
CA ILE A 74 16.01 2.35 -2.67
C ILE A 74 15.01 1.41 -2.02
N GLN A 75 14.94 1.48 -0.69
CA GLN A 75 13.87 0.87 0.10
C GLN A 75 12.58 1.65 -0.18
N MET A 76 11.62 0.98 -0.82
CA MET A 76 10.32 1.58 -1.12
C MET A 76 9.22 0.79 -0.41
N PRO A 77 8.25 1.46 0.23
CA PRO A 77 7.28 0.84 1.13
C PRO A 77 6.41 -0.22 0.44
N GLN A 78 6.03 0.00 -0.83
CA GLN A 78 5.30 -1.00 -1.62
C GLN A 78 6.11 -2.27 -1.88
N ARG A 79 7.42 -2.14 -2.05
CA ARG A 79 8.29 -3.29 -2.32
C ARG A 79 8.44 -4.13 -1.08
N GLU A 80 8.62 -3.49 0.07
CA GLU A 80 8.67 -4.19 1.36
C GLU A 80 7.38 -4.97 1.61
N ALA A 81 6.21 -4.37 1.35
CA ALA A 81 4.93 -5.07 1.41
C ALA A 81 4.87 -6.28 0.46
N CYS A 82 5.32 -6.14 -0.80
CA CYS A 82 5.36 -7.26 -1.74
C CYS A 82 6.30 -8.39 -1.27
N LEU A 83 7.51 -8.03 -0.83
CA LEU A 83 8.52 -8.97 -0.34
C LEU A 83 8.06 -9.67 0.94
N ALA A 84 7.42 -8.94 1.86
CA ALA A 84 6.81 -9.50 3.08
C ALA A 84 5.70 -10.50 2.75
N ALA A 85 4.93 -10.25 1.69
CA ALA A 85 3.96 -11.22 1.17
C ALA A 85 4.60 -12.43 0.45
N GLY A 86 5.91 -12.38 0.18
CA GLY A 86 6.62 -13.41 -0.56
C GLY A 86 6.47 -13.27 -2.08
N PHE A 87 6.26 -12.06 -2.60
CA PHE A 87 6.12 -11.77 -4.03
C PHE A 87 7.13 -10.73 -4.51
N LYS A 88 7.56 -10.86 -5.77
CA LYS A 88 8.27 -9.81 -6.50
C LYS A 88 7.29 -9.11 -7.43
N ALA A 89 7.32 -7.78 -7.42
CA ALA A 89 6.56 -6.96 -8.35
C ALA A 89 7.42 -6.56 -9.56
N MET A 90 6.87 -6.66 -10.75
CA MET A 90 7.51 -6.21 -11.99
C MET A 90 6.48 -5.48 -12.85
N ARG A 91 6.78 -4.23 -13.21
CA ARG A 91 5.92 -3.49 -14.14
C ARG A 91 5.99 -4.13 -15.52
N MET A 92 4.84 -4.36 -16.12
CA MET A 92 4.72 -4.92 -17.46
C MET A 92 4.91 -3.83 -18.53
N PRO A 93 5.26 -4.20 -19.78
CA PRO A 93 5.59 -3.23 -20.84
C PRO A 93 4.39 -2.43 -21.38
N ASP A 94 3.16 -2.92 -21.18
CA ASP A 94 1.90 -2.17 -21.40
C ASP A 94 1.81 -0.91 -20.54
N GLY A 95 2.49 -0.94 -19.40
CA GLY A 95 2.72 0.19 -18.53
C GLY A 95 1.55 0.62 -17.65
N GLN A 96 0.48 -0.17 -17.61
CA GLN A 96 -0.67 0.04 -16.74
C GLN A 96 -0.82 -1.10 -15.74
N THR A 97 -0.05 -2.17 -15.90
CA THR A 97 -0.12 -3.37 -15.07
C THR A 97 1.20 -3.76 -14.42
N VAL A 98 1.08 -4.49 -13.32
CA VAL A 98 2.18 -5.04 -12.51
C VAL A 98 1.97 -6.52 -12.37
N ARG A 99 2.99 -7.29 -12.77
CA ARG A 99 3.07 -8.72 -12.56
C ARG A 99 3.65 -8.99 -11.18
N PHE A 100 2.93 -9.77 -10.39
CA PHE A 100 3.35 -10.28 -9.10
C PHE A 100 3.75 -11.74 -9.27
N THR A 101 5.04 -12.03 -9.11
CA THR A 101 5.57 -13.39 -9.19
C THR A 101 5.98 -13.82 -7.79
N LYS A 102 5.43 -14.95 -7.33
CA LYS A 102 5.74 -15.52 -6.03
C LYS A 102 7.22 -15.88 -5.98
N LEU A 103 7.89 -15.45 -4.93
CA LEU A 103 9.22 -15.91 -4.59
C LEU A 103 9.09 -17.40 -4.26
N LYS A 104 9.42 -18.27 -5.23
CA LYS A 104 9.76 -19.65 -4.85
C LYS A 104 10.91 -19.53 -3.87
N ASN A 105 10.72 -20.08 -2.69
CA ASN A 105 11.70 -20.14 -1.63
C ASN A 105 12.91 -20.92 -2.15
N ASP A 106 13.80 -20.27 -2.90
CA ASP A 106 15.12 -20.79 -3.23
C ASP A 106 15.98 -20.63 -1.97
N ARG A 107 15.61 -21.36 -0.91
CA ARG A 107 16.53 -21.72 0.17
C ARG A 107 17.51 -22.78 -0.36
N ARG A 108 18.18 -22.46 -1.45
CA ARG A 108 19.31 -23.23 -1.98
C ARG A 108 20.47 -22.27 -2.22
N ARG A 109 21.10 -21.85 -1.13
CA ARG A 109 22.56 -21.66 -1.11
C ARG A 109 23.06 -21.79 0.31
#